data_AF-A0A661MCB9-F1
#
_entry.id   AF-A0A661MCB9-F1
#
_cell.length_a   1.000
_cell.length_b   1.000
_cell.length_c   1.000
_cell.angle_alpha   90.00
_cell.angle_beta   90.00
_cell.angle_gamma   90.00
#
_symmetry.space_group_name_H-M   'P 1'
#
loop_
_entity.id
_entity.type
_entity.pdbx_description
1 polymer ?
#
loop_
_entity_poly.entity_id
_entity_poly.type
_entity_poly.pdbx_seq_one_letter_code
_entity_poly.pdbx_strand_id
1 'polypeptide(L)'
;MAVFKGPRATRWDLVRDGALLALMREHEARCAYETLARLVAEIPQQGDRAVDRLLEILRFDAHIRPFTAGKLGLDPKQMDFLYGRPLTRTIEVFGLTVRREPDGTFLLTTVDDRERRSVK
;
A
#
# COMPACT_ATOMS: atom_id res chain seq x y z
N MET A 1 32.46 18.95 1.93
CA MET A 1 31.14 18.79 2.58
C MET A 1 31.09 17.42 3.25
N ALA A 2 31.18 17.33 4.58
CA ALA A 2 31.30 16.06 5.32
C ALA A 2 29.94 15.37 5.64
N VAL A 3 28.84 15.91 5.11
CA VAL A 3 27.45 15.57 5.48
C VAL A 3 27.04 14.14 5.10
N PHE A 4 27.72 13.49 4.15
CA PHE A 4 27.36 12.15 3.65
C PHE A 4 28.34 11.02 4.05
N LYS A 5 29.19 11.24 5.07
CA LYS A 5 30.16 10.21 5.50
C LYS A 5 29.55 9.05 6.30
N GLY A 6 28.34 9.22 6.83
CA GLY A 6 27.65 8.22 7.65
C GLY A 6 26.53 7.47 6.91
N PRO A 7 25.93 6.46 7.56
CA PRO A 7 24.74 5.80 7.03
C PRO A 7 23.63 6.82 6.78
N ARG A 8 22.86 6.58 5.70
CA ARG A 8 21.74 7.46 5.34
C ARG A 8 20.62 7.27 6.36
N ALA A 9 20.06 8.38 6.83
CA ALA A 9 18.85 8.35 7.62
C ALA A 9 17.70 7.71 6.84
N THR A 10 16.89 6.95 7.54
CA THR A 10 15.64 6.36 7.08
C THR A 10 14.46 7.13 7.67
N ARG A 11 13.25 6.89 7.17
CA ARG A 11 12.04 7.49 7.74
C ARG A 11 11.84 7.17 9.23
N TRP A 12 12.33 6.00 9.66
CA TRP A 12 12.23 5.54 11.05
C TRP A 12 13.03 6.42 12.01
N ASP A 13 14.14 7.00 11.55
CA ASP A 13 15.00 7.86 12.36
C ASP A 13 14.38 9.24 12.65
N LEU A 14 13.35 9.60 11.89
CA LEU A 14 12.68 10.91 11.97
C LEU A 14 11.39 10.86 12.81
N VAL A 15 10.89 9.67 13.14
CA VAL A 15 9.67 9.49 13.94
C VAL A 15 10.03 9.07 15.36
N ARG A 16 9.58 9.85 16.34
CA ARG A 16 9.87 9.60 17.77
C ARG A 16 8.70 9.03 18.55
N ASP A 17 7.48 9.17 18.04
CA ASP A 17 6.28 8.66 18.70
C ASP A 17 6.23 7.13 18.60
N GLY A 18 6.19 6.47 19.76
CA GLY A 18 6.22 5.01 19.83
C GLY A 18 4.98 4.33 19.27
N ALA A 19 3.80 4.94 19.40
CA ALA A 19 2.56 4.39 18.85
C ALA A 19 2.54 4.49 17.33
N LEU A 20 3.01 5.60 16.78
CA LEU A 20 3.17 5.78 15.34
C LEU A 20 4.21 4.81 14.76
N LEU A 21 5.35 4.64 15.44
CA LEU A 21 6.35 3.64 15.04
C LEU A 21 5.77 2.21 15.02
N ALA A 22 4.91 1.87 15.99
CA ALA A 22 4.25 0.56 16.01
C ALA A 22 3.30 0.38 14.81
N LEU A 23 2.48 1.40 14.49
CA LEU A 23 1.61 1.38 13.32
C LEU A 23 2.38 1.28 12.00
N MET A 24 3.50 2.00 11.88
CA MET A 24 4.38 1.92 10.72
C MET A 24 4.97 0.51 10.55
N ARG A 25 5.38 -0.16 11.64
CA ARG A 25 5.90 -1.54 11.58
C ARG A 25 4.82 -2.53 11.16
N GLU A 26 3.62 -2.38 11.69
CA GLU A 26 2.49 -3.23 11.30
C GLU A 26 2.13 -3.06 9.83
N HIS A 27 2.15 -1.81 9.34
CA HIS A 27 1.97 -1.51 7.93
C HIS A 27 3.04 -2.15 7.06
N GLU A 28 4.33 -1.96 7.38
CA GLU A 28 5.43 -2.56 6.64
C GLU A 28 5.32 -4.09 6.56
N ALA A 29 4.98 -4.75 7.68
CA ALA A 29 4.86 -6.21 7.73
C ALA A 29 3.71 -6.74 6.87
N ARG A 30 2.54 -6.08 6.87
CA ARG A 30 1.37 -6.54 6.10
C ARG A 30 1.42 -6.13 4.63
N CYS A 31 2.01 -4.97 4.33
CA CYS A 31 2.03 -4.35 3.01
C CYS A 31 3.35 -4.54 2.25
N ALA A 32 4.23 -5.44 2.74
CA ALA A 32 5.49 -5.78 2.11
C ALA A 32 5.32 -6.25 0.66
N TYR A 33 6.15 -5.71 -0.25
CA TYR A 33 6.07 -6.03 -1.68
C TYR A 33 6.33 -7.49 -1.97
N GLU A 34 7.16 -8.15 -1.17
CA GLU A 34 7.44 -9.59 -1.26
C GLU A 34 6.16 -10.40 -1.02
N THR A 35 5.32 -9.96 -0.09
CA THR A 35 4.01 -10.58 0.16
C THR A 35 3.07 -10.38 -1.02
N LEU A 36 3.01 -9.18 -1.59
CA LEU A 36 2.20 -8.90 -2.78
C LEU A 36 2.67 -9.75 -3.98
N ALA A 37 3.98 -9.75 -4.26
CA ALA A 37 4.57 -10.49 -5.38
C ALA A 37 4.24 -11.99 -5.30
N ARG A 38 4.37 -12.57 -4.11
CA ARG A 38 4.00 -13.97 -3.87
C ARG A 38 2.52 -14.21 -4.14
N LEU A 39 1.63 -13.39 -3.58
CA LEU A 39 0.19 -13.55 -3.79
C LEU A 39 -0.20 -13.44 -5.26
N VAL A 40 0.39 -12.49 -6.00
CA VAL A 40 0.16 -12.36 -7.44
C VAL A 40 0.61 -13.61 -8.19
N ALA A 41 1.79 -14.16 -7.86
CA ALA A 41 2.29 -15.38 -8.48
C ALA A 41 1.43 -16.62 -8.17
N GLU A 42 0.68 -16.61 -7.07
CA GLU A 42 -0.23 -17.68 -6.65
C GLU A 42 -1.61 -17.61 -7.32
N ILE A 43 -1.97 -16.49 -7.96
CA ILE A 43 -3.29 -16.31 -8.60
C ILE A 43 -3.62 -17.44 -9.60
N PRO A 44 -2.71 -17.88 -10.49
CA PRO A 44 -3.04 -18.94 -11.45
C PRO A 44 -3.41 -20.28 -10.81
N GLN A 45 -2.88 -20.59 -9.62
CA GLN A 45 -3.15 -21.86 -8.94
C GLN A 45 -4.26 -21.76 -7.89
N GLN A 46 -4.36 -20.62 -7.20
CA GLN A 46 -5.27 -20.43 -6.06
C GLN A 46 -6.51 -19.59 -6.40
N GLY A 47 -6.54 -18.95 -7.58
CA GLY A 47 -7.66 -18.16 -8.07
C GLY A 47 -8.13 -17.11 -7.06
N ASP A 48 -9.44 -17.08 -6.82
CA ASP A 48 -10.11 -16.11 -5.94
C ASP A 48 -9.51 -16.04 -4.54
N ARG A 49 -8.98 -17.15 -4.00
CA ARG A 49 -8.35 -17.13 -2.67
C ARG A 49 -7.11 -16.24 -2.60
N ALA A 50 -6.30 -16.22 -3.66
CA ALA A 50 -5.13 -15.33 -3.72
C ALA A 50 -5.57 -13.87 -3.94
N VAL A 51 -6.58 -13.66 -4.77
CA VAL A 51 -7.18 -12.35 -5.03
C VAL A 51 -7.78 -11.74 -3.77
N ASP A 52 -8.54 -12.51 -2.99
CA ASP A 52 -9.17 -12.06 -1.74
C ASP A 52 -8.12 -11.59 -0.73
N ARG A 53 -7.04 -12.36 -0.55
CA ARG A 53 -5.93 -11.96 0.33
C ARG A 53 -5.24 -10.69 -0.15
N LEU A 54 -5.08 -10.52 -1.47
CA LEU A 54 -4.52 -9.31 -2.04
C LEU A 54 -5.44 -8.10 -1.78
N LEU A 55 -6.75 -8.27 -1.97
CA LEU A 55 -7.77 -7.25 -1.68
C LEU A 55 -7.82 -6.91 -0.19
N GLU A 56 -7.60 -7.86 0.73
CA GLU A 56 -7.48 -7.59 2.16
C GLU A 56 -6.29 -6.68 2.48
N ILE A 57 -5.12 -6.94 1.89
CA ILE A 57 -3.93 -6.10 2.07
C ILE A 57 -4.17 -4.69 1.52
N LEU A 58 -4.76 -4.57 0.33
CA LEU A 58 -5.08 -3.29 -0.29
C LEU A 58 -6.10 -2.49 0.54
N ARG A 59 -7.12 -3.17 1.10
CA ARG A 59 -8.06 -2.57 2.06
C ARG A 59 -7.33 -2.11 3.30
N PHE A 60 -6.46 -2.93 3.87
CA PHE A 60 -5.72 -2.54 5.06
C PHE A 60 -4.87 -1.28 4.83
N ASP A 61 -4.08 -1.22 3.74
CA ASP A 61 -3.30 -0.03 3.36
C ASP A 61 -4.18 1.22 3.18
N ALA A 62 -5.33 1.07 2.52
CA ALA A 62 -6.25 2.18 2.29
C ALA A 62 -6.90 2.70 3.58
N HIS A 63 -7.22 1.82 4.54
CA HIS A 63 -7.91 2.20 5.78
C HIS A 63 -6.97 2.71 6.87
N ILE A 64 -5.76 2.16 7.00
CA ILE A 64 -4.83 2.57 8.06
C ILE A 64 -4.39 4.03 7.90
N ARG A 65 -4.30 4.54 6.67
CA ARG A 65 -3.91 5.92 6.36
C ARG A 65 -4.86 6.96 7.00
N PRO A 66 -6.15 7.03 6.64
CA PRO A 66 -7.09 7.97 7.27
C PRO A 66 -7.33 7.65 8.76
N PHE A 67 -7.27 6.38 9.16
CA PHE A 67 -7.36 6.00 10.57
C PHE A 67 -6.25 6.63 11.40
N THR A 68 -4.99 6.50 10.96
CA THR A 68 -3.82 7.08 11.65
C THR A 68 -3.94 8.59 11.71
N ALA A 69 -4.28 9.24 10.59
CA ALA A 69 -4.44 10.69 10.52
C ALA A 69 -5.49 11.20 11.52
N GLY A 70 -6.67 10.58 11.54
CA GLY A 70 -7.74 10.98 12.45
C GLY A 70 -7.45 10.65 13.91
N LYS A 71 -6.89 9.47 14.20
CA LYS A 71 -6.67 9.02 15.58
C LYS A 71 -5.53 9.75 16.28
N LEU A 72 -4.49 10.15 15.54
CA LEU A 72 -3.29 10.80 16.07
C LEU A 72 -3.21 12.30 15.73
N GLY A 73 -4.22 12.86 15.05
CA GLY A 73 -4.24 14.28 14.68
C GLY A 73 -3.14 14.67 13.68
N LEU A 74 -2.74 13.75 12.80
CA LEU A 74 -1.68 13.98 11.80
C LEU A 74 -2.27 14.59 10.52
N ASP A 75 -1.47 15.37 9.80
CA ASP A 75 -1.86 15.88 8.48
C ASP A 75 -1.92 14.68 7.49
N PRO A 76 -3.05 14.47 6.77
CA PRO A 76 -3.14 13.43 5.74
C PRO A 76 -2.02 13.46 4.69
N LYS A 77 -1.39 14.61 4.44
CA LYS A 77 -0.24 14.74 3.53
C LYS A 77 1.01 13.99 4.03
N GLN A 78 1.08 13.65 5.31
CA GLN A 78 2.19 12.90 5.90
C GLN A 78 2.11 11.40 5.64
N MET A 79 0.97 10.88 5.14
CA MET A 79 0.77 9.44 4.99
C MET A 79 1.76 8.79 4.02
N ASP A 80 2.16 9.49 2.97
CA ASP A 80 3.15 8.96 2.02
C ASP A 80 4.55 8.88 2.64
N PHE A 81 4.89 9.77 3.57
CA PHE A 81 6.12 9.66 4.34
C PHE A 81 6.07 8.47 5.32
N LEU A 82 4.94 8.32 6.02
CA LEU A 82 4.76 7.31 7.07
C LEU A 82 4.51 5.90 6.55
N TYR A 83 3.91 5.75 5.37
CA TYR A 83 3.48 4.46 4.82
C TYR A 83 3.94 4.24 3.38
N GLY A 84 4.73 5.15 2.81
CA GLY A 84 5.10 5.09 1.40
C GLY A 84 3.92 5.39 0.48
N ARG A 85 4.15 5.25 -0.83
CA ARG A 85 3.09 5.40 -1.84
C ARG A 85 1.97 4.37 -1.59
N PRO A 86 0.68 4.74 -1.75
CA PRO A 86 -0.44 3.81 -1.61
C PRO A 86 -0.30 2.58 -2.50
N LEU A 87 -0.59 1.40 -1.96
CA LEU A 87 -0.51 0.14 -2.71
C LEU A 87 -1.46 0.14 -3.92
N THR A 88 -2.60 0.81 -3.80
CA THR A 88 -3.55 1.00 -4.91
C THR A 88 -2.93 1.73 -6.11
N ARG A 89 -1.86 2.51 -5.92
CA ARG A 89 -1.10 3.15 -7.00
C ARG A 89 0.08 2.30 -7.47
N THR A 90 0.69 1.53 -6.57
CA THR A 90 1.92 0.83 -6.89
C THR A 90 1.73 -0.60 -7.35
N ILE A 91 0.53 -1.17 -7.18
CA ILE A 91 0.19 -2.52 -7.65
C ILE A 91 0.31 -2.69 -9.17
N GLU A 92 0.33 -1.57 -9.92
CA GLU A 92 0.58 -1.52 -11.37
C GLU A 92 1.90 -2.18 -11.77
N VAL A 93 2.91 -2.21 -10.89
CA VAL A 93 4.19 -2.91 -11.17
C VAL A 93 4.02 -4.43 -11.33
N PHE A 94 2.90 -4.98 -10.87
CA PHE A 94 2.54 -6.39 -11.02
C PHE A 94 1.60 -6.65 -12.20
N GLY A 95 1.36 -5.65 -13.07
CA GLY A 95 0.39 -5.75 -14.17
C GLY A 95 -1.08 -5.70 -13.73
N LEU A 96 -1.34 -5.27 -12.49
CA LEU A 96 -2.66 -5.18 -11.89
C LEU A 96 -3.05 -3.73 -11.62
N THR A 97 -4.34 -3.43 -11.60
CA THR A 97 -4.87 -2.13 -11.20
C THR A 97 -6.05 -2.33 -10.26
N VAL A 98 -6.20 -1.40 -9.31
CA VAL A 98 -7.38 -1.34 -8.44
C VAL A 98 -8.25 -0.16 -8.82
N ARG A 99 -9.55 -0.39 -8.89
CA ARG A 99 -10.56 0.67 -8.91
C ARG A 99 -11.38 0.61 -7.63
N ARG A 100 -11.65 1.78 -7.06
CA ARG A 100 -12.61 1.91 -5.96
C ARG A 100 -13.99 2.12 -6.56
N GLU A 101 -14.93 1.27 -6.20
CA GLU A 101 -16.33 1.39 -6.61
C GLU A 101 -17.07 2.40 -5.71
N PRO A 102 -18.24 2.91 -6.16
CA PRO A 102 -19.03 3.89 -5.39
C PRO A 102 -19.47 3.39 -4.00
N ASP A 103 -19.65 2.07 -3.85
CA ASP A 103 -19.99 1.41 -2.57
C ASP A 103 -18.79 1.28 -1.63
N GLY A 104 -17.60 1.72 -2.06
CA GLY A 104 -16.36 1.68 -1.30
C GLY A 104 -15.58 0.37 -1.43
N THR A 105 -16.09 -0.61 -2.20
CA THR A 105 -15.38 -1.85 -2.50
C THR A 105 -14.23 -1.61 -3.50
N PHE A 106 -13.32 -2.58 -3.59
CA PHE A 106 -12.25 -2.56 -4.58
C PHE A 106 -12.47 -3.64 -5.64
N LEU A 107 -12.40 -3.22 -6.89
CA LEU A 107 -12.30 -4.10 -8.05
C LEU A 107 -10.82 -4.19 -8.46
N LEU A 108 -10.25 -5.39 -8.39
CA LEU A 108 -8.92 -5.70 -8.91
C LEU A 108 -9.06 -6.23 -10.35
N THR A 109 -8.28 -5.66 -11.27
CA THR A 109 -8.27 -6.06 -12.69
C THR A 109 -6.87 -5.92 -13.26
N THR A 110 -6.67 -6.28 -14.53
CA THR A 110 -5.38 -6.12 -15.22
C THR A 110 -5.24 -4.71 -15.77
N VAL A 111 -4.00 -4.25 -15.96
CA VAL A 111 -3.74 -2.92 -16.55
C VAL A 111 -4.34 -2.81 -17.97
N ASP A 112 -4.28 -3.88 -18.76
CA ASP A 112 -4.80 -3.92 -20.13
C ASP A 112 -6.33 -3.73 -20.20
N ASP A 113 -7.06 -4.24 -19.21
CA ASP A 113 -8.52 -4.11 -19.13
C ASP A 113 -8.97 -2.66 -18.84
N ARG A 114 -8.11 -1.86 -18.20
CA ARG A 114 -8.38 -0.45 -17.90
C ARG A 114 -8.38 0.40 -19.16
N GLU A 115 -7.39 0.20 -20.04
CA GLU A 115 -7.25 0.96 -21.29
C GLU A 115 -8.41 0.65 -22.26
N ARG A 116 -8.83 -0.61 -22.34
CA ARG A 116 -9.95 -1.05 -23.21
C ARG A 116 -11.30 -0.41 -22.85
N ARG A 117 -11.50 0.00 -21.59
CA ARG A 117 -12.74 0.65 -21.13
C ARG A 117 -12.69 2.18 -21.16
N SER A 118 -11.51 2.80 -21.26
CA SER A 118 -11.37 4.26 -21.38
C SER A 118 -11.59 4.79 -22.80
N VAL A 119 -11.73 3.92 -23.80
CA VAL A 119 -11.99 4.25 -25.22
C VAL A 119 -13.48 4.11 -25.58
N LYS A 120 -14.38 4.07 -24.59
CA LYS A 120 -15.83 4.06 -24.80
C LYS A 120 -16.49 5.32 -24.26
#